data_AF-A0A7C2R4F5-F1
#
_entry.id   AF-A0A7C2R4F5-F1
#
_cell.length_a   1.000
_cell.length_b   1.000
_cell.length_c   1.000
_cell.angle_alpha   90.00
_cell.angle_beta   90.00
_cell.angle_gamma   90.00
#
_symmetry.space_group_name_H-M   'P 1'
#
loop_
_entity.id
_entity.type
_entity.pdbx_description
1 polymer ?
#
loop_
_entity_poly.entity_id
_entity_poly.type
_entity_poly.pdbx_seq_one_letter_code
_entity_poly.pdbx_strand_id
1 'polypeptide(L)'
;MSLTGEPPRELSLTQKIATGLGWTGIFFLFLSVLNVPLPSWFLWLSLGLIAAGVVIFANDQYRGKPAGIKNDGVWFKSMSSRGVLAWGAGILLTLFYIILYWYPQYLGYNADGENTGIVALFDPLSKMISGNPASQWFVYGTLYTLAILAFGYKFLLKYRHNKYEKLRTFSVMFFQLGFAFLIPEILMRLNQPYYNPNVIWPLNYDLFAGYKLNEFFSAGTVGMIMLGFGLASIFLITPILTYFYGKRWYCSWVCGCGGLAETAGDPYRHLSDKSRKSWMLERWLIHTVLVLVVVMTIAVVYSFLNENPGRYWLSKDAFLIGSAAFLSVLFAGIM
;
A
#
# COMPACT_ATOMS: atom_id res chain seq x y z
N MET A 1 -27.23 13.91 24.49
CA MET A 1 -28.64 14.10 24.06
C MET A 1 -28.64 14.49 22.60
N SER A 2 -29.34 13.75 21.75
CA SER A 2 -29.60 14.09 20.36
C SER A 2 -31.10 13.94 20.17
N LEU A 3 -31.79 15.05 19.86
CA LEU A 3 -33.23 15.09 19.67
C LEU A 3 -33.66 14.69 18.23
N THR A 4 -32.70 14.32 17.35
CA THR A 4 -33.01 13.92 15.96
C THR A 4 -32.09 12.84 15.37
N GLY A 5 -31.09 12.36 16.10
CA GLY A 5 -30.19 11.29 15.64
C GLY A 5 -30.57 10.00 16.31
N GLU A 6 -31.13 9.05 15.55
CA GLU A 6 -31.30 7.67 16.01
C GLU A 6 -30.01 7.19 16.69
N PRO A 7 -30.10 6.51 17.85
CA PRO A 7 -28.92 5.93 18.47
C PRO A 7 -28.21 5.02 17.45
N PRO A 8 -26.86 4.96 17.45
CA PRO A 8 -26.14 4.08 16.55
C PRO A 8 -26.71 2.67 16.68
N ARG A 9 -27.23 2.12 15.58
CA ARG A 9 -27.88 0.82 15.52
C ARG A 9 -27.07 -0.20 16.32
N GLU A 10 -27.69 -0.80 17.33
CA GLU A 10 -27.01 -1.77 18.18
C GLU A 10 -26.43 -2.91 17.36
N LEU A 11 -25.20 -3.30 17.68
CA LEU A 11 -24.54 -4.43 17.03
C LEU A 11 -25.30 -5.71 17.35
N SER A 12 -25.50 -6.56 16.34
CA SER A 12 -26.03 -7.92 16.54
C SER A 12 -25.08 -8.74 17.44
N LEU A 13 -25.58 -9.80 18.08
CA LEU A 13 -24.73 -10.71 18.86
C LEU A 13 -23.56 -11.23 18.01
N THR A 14 -23.82 -11.59 16.76
CA THR A 14 -22.81 -12.05 15.80
C THR A 14 -21.76 -10.98 15.53
N GLN A 15 -22.16 -9.71 15.35
CA GLN A 15 -21.22 -8.61 15.17
C GLN A 15 -20.38 -8.33 16.43
N LYS A 16 -20.96 -8.47 17.63
CA LYS A 16 -20.22 -8.36 18.89
C LYS A 16 -19.16 -9.44 19.02
N ILE A 17 -19.52 -10.70 18.78
CA ILE A 17 -18.58 -11.84 18.78
C ILE A 17 -17.48 -11.63 17.74
N ALA A 18 -17.84 -11.26 16.51
CA ALA A 18 -16.89 -11.02 15.43
C ALA A 18 -15.90 -9.88 15.75
N THR A 19 -16.39 -8.81 16.40
CA THR A 19 -15.56 -7.72 16.88
C THR A 19 -14.61 -8.19 17.99
N GLY A 20 -15.11 -9.00 18.93
CA GLY A 20 -14.29 -9.63 19.97
C GLY A 20 -13.16 -10.48 19.40
N LEU A 21 -13.47 -11.36 18.43
CA LEU A 21 -12.47 -12.19 17.75
C LEU A 21 -11.38 -11.34 17.08
N GLY A 22 -11.78 -10.29 16.36
CA GLY A 22 -10.83 -9.37 15.73
C GLY A 22 -9.91 -8.67 16.74
N TRP A 23 -10.48 -8.17 17.85
CA TRP A 23 -9.70 -7.55 18.93
C TRP A 23 -8.77 -8.54 19.63
N THR A 24 -9.18 -9.79 19.83
CA THR A 24 -8.31 -10.84 20.39
C THR A 24 -7.11 -11.09 19.48
N GLY A 25 -7.32 -11.14 18.15
CA GLY A 25 -6.22 -11.28 17.21
C GLY A 25 -5.25 -10.09 17.26
N ILE A 26 -5.77 -8.85 17.27
CA ILE A 26 -4.95 -7.63 17.43
C ILE A 26 -4.20 -7.63 18.78
N PHE A 27 -4.85 -8.08 19.84
CA PHE A 27 -4.26 -8.16 21.17
C PHE A 27 -3.04 -9.08 21.21
N PHE A 28 -3.06 -10.23 20.51
CA PHE A 28 -1.86 -11.07 20.39
C PHE A 28 -0.72 -10.38 19.65
N LEU A 29 -1.00 -9.61 18.59
CA LEU A 29 0.05 -8.80 17.94
C LEU A 29 0.57 -7.73 18.89
N PHE A 30 -0.30 -7.08 19.67
CA PHE A 30 0.10 -6.07 20.63
C PHE A 30 0.98 -6.65 21.75
N LEU A 31 0.68 -7.85 22.26
CA LEU A 31 1.54 -8.54 23.22
C LEU A 31 2.95 -8.80 22.64
N SER A 32 3.04 -9.13 21.35
CA SER A 32 4.35 -9.28 20.70
C SER A 32 5.13 -7.96 20.62
N VAL A 33 4.46 -6.81 20.43
CA VAL A 33 5.12 -5.49 20.50
C VAL A 33 5.70 -5.22 21.88
N LEU A 34 5.06 -5.72 22.95
CA LEU A 34 5.56 -5.63 24.33
C LEU A 34 6.65 -6.67 24.65
N ASN A 35 7.18 -7.40 23.66
CA ASN A 35 8.17 -8.47 23.82
C ASN A 35 7.72 -9.61 24.74
N VAL A 36 6.40 -9.87 24.83
CA VAL A 36 5.90 -11.08 25.50
C VAL A 36 6.27 -12.29 24.64
N PRO A 37 6.92 -13.33 25.21
CA PRO A 37 7.33 -14.50 24.44
C PRO A 37 6.10 -15.31 24.00
N LEU A 38 5.75 -15.19 22.72
CA LEU A 38 4.65 -15.93 22.10
C LEU A 38 5.20 -17.02 21.18
N PRO A 39 4.68 -18.26 21.25
CA PRO A 39 4.99 -19.29 20.27
C PRO A 39 4.66 -18.86 18.84
N SER A 40 5.42 -19.33 17.86
CA SER A 40 5.26 -18.99 16.44
C SER A 40 3.85 -19.22 15.87
N TRP A 41 3.12 -20.21 16.39
CA TRP A 41 1.75 -20.51 15.94
C TRP A 41 0.73 -19.41 16.30
N PHE A 42 1.04 -18.54 17.27
CA PHE A 42 0.21 -17.39 17.61
C PHE A 42 0.09 -16.39 16.46
N LEU A 43 1.06 -16.34 15.55
CA LEU A 43 0.94 -15.54 14.33
C LEU A 43 -0.29 -15.97 13.52
N TRP A 44 -0.37 -17.27 13.21
CA TRP A 44 -1.46 -17.83 12.41
C TRP A 44 -2.80 -17.68 13.11
N LEU A 45 -2.84 -17.92 14.43
CA LEU A 45 -4.03 -17.68 15.23
C LEU A 45 -4.46 -16.21 15.15
N SER A 46 -3.54 -15.27 15.33
CA SER A 46 -3.81 -13.84 15.30
C SER A 46 -4.35 -13.39 13.94
N LEU A 47 -3.65 -13.68 12.85
CA LEU A 47 -4.07 -13.31 11.50
C LEU A 47 -5.40 -13.98 11.13
N GLY A 48 -5.60 -15.24 11.53
CA GLY A 48 -6.83 -15.99 11.34
C GLY A 48 -8.02 -15.37 12.10
N LEU A 49 -7.83 -14.98 13.36
CA LEU A 49 -8.85 -14.31 14.18
C LEU A 49 -9.24 -12.94 13.60
N ILE A 50 -8.26 -12.15 13.15
CA ILE A 50 -8.50 -10.85 12.49
C ILE A 50 -9.32 -11.06 11.20
N ALA A 51 -8.88 -11.98 10.33
CA ALA A 51 -9.57 -12.29 9.09
C ALA A 51 -10.99 -12.79 9.32
N ALA A 52 -11.16 -13.76 10.23
CA ALA A 52 -12.44 -14.35 10.57
C ALA A 52 -13.39 -13.31 11.18
N GLY A 53 -12.89 -12.46 12.09
CA GLY A 53 -13.66 -11.36 12.67
C GLY A 53 -14.23 -10.43 11.61
N VAL A 54 -13.40 -9.98 10.66
CA VAL A 54 -13.87 -9.11 9.56
C VAL A 54 -14.87 -9.83 8.65
N VAL A 55 -14.60 -11.08 8.29
CA VAL A 55 -15.46 -11.88 7.39
C VAL A 55 -16.82 -12.17 8.02
N ILE A 56 -16.87 -12.61 9.28
CA ILE A 56 -18.11 -12.89 10.02
C ILE A 56 -18.91 -11.60 10.19
N PHE A 57 -18.25 -10.49 10.57
CA PHE A 57 -18.90 -9.20 10.71
C PHE A 57 -19.51 -8.73 9.38
N ALA A 58 -18.75 -8.82 8.28
CA ALA A 58 -19.22 -8.44 6.96
C ALA A 58 -20.39 -9.31 6.48
N ASN A 59 -20.36 -10.61 6.77
CA ASN A 59 -21.46 -11.52 6.42
C ASN A 59 -22.76 -11.13 7.13
N ASP A 60 -22.75 -10.92 8.44
CA ASP A 60 -23.94 -10.44 9.18
C ASP A 60 -24.38 -9.03 8.74
N GLN A 61 -23.42 -8.18 8.38
CA GLN A 61 -23.73 -6.84 7.91
C GLN A 61 -24.45 -6.83 6.55
N TYR A 62 -24.13 -7.73 5.62
CA TYR A 62 -24.61 -7.64 4.23
C TYR A 62 -25.45 -8.83 3.74
N ARG A 63 -25.20 -10.06 4.21
CA ARG A 63 -26.00 -11.23 3.81
C ARG A 63 -27.41 -11.12 4.42
N GLY A 64 -28.41 -11.69 3.73
CA GLY A 64 -29.82 -11.62 4.14
C GLY A 64 -30.50 -10.25 3.99
N LYS A 65 -29.76 -9.17 3.70
CA LYS A 65 -30.32 -7.83 3.50
C LYS A 65 -30.45 -7.50 2.00
N PRO A 66 -31.37 -6.62 1.58
CA PRO A 66 -31.51 -6.23 0.16
C PRO A 66 -30.19 -5.76 -0.44
N ALA A 67 -29.98 -6.03 -1.73
CA ALA A 67 -28.81 -5.51 -2.44
C ALA A 67 -28.97 -4.00 -2.68
N GLY A 68 -27.88 -3.24 -2.60
CA GLY A 68 -27.87 -1.79 -2.82
C GLY A 68 -26.66 -1.12 -2.18
N ILE A 69 -26.52 0.19 -2.39
CA ILE A 69 -25.47 1.01 -1.79
C ILE A 69 -25.85 1.28 -0.33
N LYS A 70 -25.05 0.77 0.62
CA LYS A 70 -25.33 0.89 2.06
C LYS A 70 -24.29 1.79 2.73
N ASN A 71 -24.61 3.08 2.80
CA ASN A 71 -23.80 4.11 3.47
C ASN A 71 -24.56 4.71 4.67
N ASP A 72 -25.27 3.85 5.40
CA ASP A 72 -26.20 4.28 6.43
C ASP A 72 -25.46 4.79 7.68
N GLY A 73 -25.85 5.99 8.13
CA GLY A 73 -25.42 6.60 9.39
C GLY A 73 -23.93 6.96 9.45
N VAL A 74 -23.25 7.11 8.31
CA VAL A 74 -21.80 7.35 8.26
C VAL A 74 -21.40 8.67 8.96
N TRP A 75 -22.23 9.70 8.90
CA TRP A 75 -22.00 10.98 9.57
C TRP A 75 -22.17 10.94 11.10
N PHE A 76 -22.79 9.90 11.65
CA PHE A 76 -23.11 9.81 13.08
C PHE A 76 -22.19 8.86 13.85
N LYS A 77 -21.37 8.07 13.14
CA LYS A 77 -20.45 7.12 13.78
C LYS A 77 -19.15 7.83 14.17
N SER A 78 -18.80 7.78 15.46
CA SER A 78 -17.55 8.37 16.00
C SER A 78 -16.30 8.04 15.17
N MET A 79 -16.23 6.82 14.63
CA MET A 79 -15.11 6.33 13.83
C MET A 79 -15.01 6.97 12.43
N SER A 80 -16.11 7.47 11.85
CA SER A 80 -16.16 8.09 10.51
C SER A 80 -16.53 9.57 10.52
N SER A 81 -16.91 10.15 11.66
CA SER A 81 -17.39 11.53 11.78
C SER A 81 -16.41 12.47 12.51
N ARG A 82 -15.10 12.21 12.41
CA ARG A 82 -14.05 12.94 13.18
C ARG A 82 -14.27 12.92 14.71
N GLY A 83 -14.89 11.86 15.23
CA GLY A 83 -15.08 11.67 16.67
C GLY A 83 -13.81 11.23 17.39
N VAL A 84 -13.90 11.00 18.71
CA VAL A 84 -12.76 10.61 19.55
C VAL A 84 -12.07 9.34 19.05
N LEU A 85 -12.84 8.34 18.59
CA LEU A 85 -12.28 7.11 18.06
C LEU A 85 -11.52 7.35 16.74
N ALA A 86 -12.03 8.25 15.87
CA ALA A 86 -11.35 8.65 14.64
C ALA A 86 -10.01 9.33 14.91
N TRP A 87 -9.95 10.27 15.85
CA TRP A 87 -8.70 10.89 16.27
C TRP A 87 -7.73 9.90 16.90
N GLY A 88 -8.21 9.03 17.79
CA GLY A 88 -7.40 7.97 18.40
C GLY A 88 -6.76 7.05 17.36
N ALA A 89 -7.54 6.59 16.38
CA ALA A 89 -7.00 5.76 15.29
C ALA A 89 -6.02 6.53 14.39
N GLY A 90 -6.31 7.81 14.08
CA GLY A 90 -5.41 8.64 13.28
C GLY A 90 -4.05 8.86 13.96
N ILE A 91 -4.05 9.16 15.27
CA ILE A 91 -2.83 9.30 16.08
C ILE A 91 -2.08 7.96 16.13
N LEU A 92 -2.79 6.86 16.42
CA LEU A 92 -2.18 5.53 16.50
C LEU A 92 -1.51 5.13 15.18
N LEU A 93 -2.18 5.32 14.03
CA LEU A 93 -1.61 5.03 12.72
C LEU A 93 -0.40 5.93 12.44
N THR A 94 -0.48 7.22 12.77
CA THR A 94 0.64 8.15 12.58
C THR A 94 1.85 7.73 13.40
N LEU A 95 1.66 7.40 14.69
CA LEU A 95 2.72 6.90 15.56
C LEU A 95 3.30 5.57 15.05
N PHE A 96 2.45 4.66 14.58
CA PHE A 96 2.90 3.42 13.96
C PHE A 96 3.81 3.70 12.76
N TYR A 97 3.45 4.61 11.86
CA TYR A 97 4.31 4.98 10.73
C TYR A 97 5.62 5.66 11.18
N ILE A 98 5.57 6.50 12.20
CA ILE A 98 6.79 7.12 12.77
C ILE A 98 7.75 6.02 13.25
N ILE A 99 7.24 5.06 14.02
CA ILE A 99 8.04 3.94 14.51
C ILE A 99 8.54 3.07 13.35
N LEU A 100 7.68 2.75 12.39
CA LEU A 100 8.01 1.90 11.24
C LEU A 100 9.18 2.46 10.42
N TYR A 101 9.21 3.77 10.16
CA TYR A 101 10.22 4.41 9.32
C TYR A 101 11.49 4.79 10.09
N TRP A 102 11.37 5.37 11.29
CA TRP A 102 12.51 5.95 11.99
C TRP A 102 13.01 5.12 13.17
N TYR A 103 12.16 4.28 13.76
CA TYR A 103 12.51 3.52 14.97
C TYR A 103 12.08 2.04 14.89
N PRO A 104 12.43 1.31 13.81
CA PRO A 104 11.98 -0.08 13.61
C PRO A 104 12.45 -1.03 14.72
N GLN A 105 13.48 -0.68 15.49
CA GLN A 105 13.92 -1.41 16.69
C GLN A 105 12.82 -1.55 17.75
N TYR A 106 11.86 -0.61 17.84
CA TYR A 106 10.74 -0.74 18.77
C TYR A 106 9.67 -1.74 18.30
N LEU A 107 9.70 -2.13 17.02
CA LEU A 107 8.94 -3.28 16.51
C LEU A 107 9.71 -4.59 16.70
N GLY A 108 10.97 -4.52 17.16
CA GLY A 108 11.86 -5.65 17.33
C GLY A 108 12.63 -6.02 16.06
N TYR A 109 12.75 -5.11 15.08
CA TYR A 109 13.66 -5.31 13.96
C TYR A 109 15.11 -5.15 14.43
N ASN A 110 15.95 -6.13 14.09
CA ASN A 110 17.38 -6.10 14.36
C ASN A 110 18.15 -6.45 13.07
N ALA A 111 19.02 -5.56 12.62
CA ALA A 111 19.77 -5.77 11.37
C ALA A 111 20.95 -6.74 11.54
N ASP A 112 21.59 -6.71 12.71
CA ASP A 112 22.86 -7.43 12.97
C ASP A 112 22.67 -8.67 13.87
N GLY A 113 21.42 -8.99 14.23
CA GLY A 113 21.13 -10.07 15.17
C GLY A 113 19.73 -10.64 15.00
N GLU A 114 19.29 -11.41 15.99
CA GLU A 114 17.95 -11.98 15.99
C GLU A 114 16.89 -10.90 16.20
N ASN A 115 15.81 -11.00 15.44
CA ASN A 115 14.63 -10.16 15.65
C ASN A 115 14.01 -10.45 17.01
N THR A 116 13.33 -9.45 17.56
CA THR A 116 12.51 -9.56 18.76
C THR A 116 11.08 -9.10 18.48
N GLY A 117 10.24 -9.11 19.51
CA GLY A 117 8.89 -8.57 19.47
C GLY A 117 8.00 -9.03 18.31
N ILE A 118 7.35 -8.06 17.64
CA ILE A 118 6.42 -8.36 16.55
C ILE A 118 7.15 -8.82 15.29
N VAL A 119 8.36 -8.32 15.00
CA VAL A 119 9.11 -8.77 13.81
C VAL A 119 9.50 -10.24 13.96
N ALA A 120 9.97 -10.66 15.14
CA ALA A 120 10.27 -12.07 15.42
C ALA A 120 9.05 -12.99 15.26
N LEU A 121 7.86 -12.52 15.66
CA LEU A 121 6.63 -13.29 15.50
C LEU A 121 6.33 -13.59 14.02
N PHE A 122 6.77 -12.73 13.09
CA PHE A 122 6.59 -12.90 11.64
C PHE A 122 7.74 -13.66 10.96
N ASP A 123 8.86 -13.94 11.65
CA ASP A 123 9.99 -14.69 11.08
C ASP A 123 9.60 -16.03 10.44
N PRO A 124 8.73 -16.88 11.04
CA PRO A 124 8.35 -18.14 10.43
C PRO A 124 7.65 -17.96 9.07
N LEU A 125 6.78 -16.95 8.96
CA LEU A 125 6.07 -16.63 7.73
C LEU A 125 7.01 -16.05 6.68
N SER A 126 7.91 -15.14 7.07
CA SER A 126 8.92 -14.58 6.18
C SER A 126 9.86 -15.67 5.64
N LYS A 127 10.43 -16.49 6.52
CA LYS A 127 11.29 -17.62 6.13
C LYS A 127 10.55 -18.60 5.21
N MET A 128 9.24 -18.80 5.41
CA MET A 128 8.43 -19.64 4.53
C MET A 128 8.26 -19.07 3.13
N ILE A 129 8.16 -17.74 2.96
CA ILE A 129 7.91 -17.09 1.66
C ILE A 129 9.21 -16.61 1.01
N SER A 130 9.97 -15.76 1.71
CA SER A 130 11.18 -15.09 1.21
C SER A 130 12.47 -15.84 1.53
N GLY A 131 12.45 -16.83 2.40
CA GLY A 131 13.65 -17.54 2.86
C GLY A 131 14.50 -16.76 3.87
N ASN A 132 14.18 -15.50 4.15
CA ASN A 132 14.93 -14.62 5.04
C ASN A 132 14.14 -14.32 6.33
N PRO A 133 14.81 -13.92 7.43
CA PRO A 133 14.14 -13.33 8.60
C PRO A 133 13.24 -12.16 8.20
N ALA A 134 12.19 -11.91 8.98
CA ALA A 134 11.26 -10.84 8.68
C ALA A 134 11.93 -9.47 8.84
N SER A 135 11.56 -8.53 7.98
CA SER A 135 11.82 -7.11 8.19
C SER A 135 10.57 -6.41 8.69
N GLN A 136 10.72 -5.18 9.18
CA GLN A 136 9.59 -4.29 9.46
C GLN A 136 8.68 -4.09 8.23
N TRP A 137 9.26 -4.08 7.02
CA TRP A 137 8.53 -3.98 5.77
C TRP A 137 7.74 -5.25 5.45
N PHE A 138 8.27 -6.42 5.79
CA PHE A 138 7.55 -7.69 5.65
C PHE A 138 6.32 -7.74 6.56
N VAL A 139 6.47 -7.32 7.83
CA VAL A 139 5.35 -7.21 8.78
C VAL A 139 4.29 -6.26 8.25
N TYR A 140 4.70 -5.05 7.84
CA TYR A 140 3.81 -4.07 7.24
C TYR A 140 3.11 -4.62 6.00
N GLY A 141 3.86 -5.19 5.05
CA GLY A 141 3.33 -5.75 3.81
C GLY A 141 2.33 -6.88 4.05
N THR A 142 2.57 -7.73 5.04
CA THR A 142 1.65 -8.82 5.42
C THR A 142 0.35 -8.27 6.00
N LEU A 143 0.43 -7.36 6.98
CA LEU A 143 -0.75 -6.75 7.61
C LEU A 143 -1.55 -5.91 6.61
N TYR A 144 -0.84 -5.20 5.73
CA TYR A 144 -1.43 -4.40 4.67
C TYR A 144 -2.17 -5.26 3.64
N THR A 145 -1.56 -6.36 3.22
CA THR A 145 -2.18 -7.34 2.32
C THR A 145 -3.39 -8.01 2.99
N LEU A 146 -3.28 -8.40 4.26
CA LEU A 146 -4.41 -8.94 5.02
C LEU A 146 -5.58 -7.95 5.10
N ALA A 147 -5.29 -6.67 5.37
CA ALA A 147 -6.31 -5.63 5.41
C ALA A 147 -7.03 -5.47 4.06
N ILE A 148 -6.27 -5.41 2.95
CA ILE A 148 -6.86 -5.32 1.60
C ILE A 148 -7.70 -6.55 1.28
N LEU A 149 -7.26 -7.75 1.64
CA LEU A 149 -8.03 -8.97 1.36
C LEU A 149 -9.29 -9.06 2.22
N ALA A 150 -9.20 -8.77 3.51
CA ALA A 150 -10.32 -8.85 4.45
C ALA A 150 -11.37 -7.76 4.18
N PHE A 151 -10.94 -6.50 4.00
CA PHE A 151 -11.85 -5.40 3.65
C PHE A 151 -12.29 -5.45 2.17
N GLY A 152 -11.49 -6.02 1.28
CA GLY A 152 -11.87 -6.36 -0.09
C GLY A 152 -13.04 -7.35 -0.11
N TYR A 153 -12.98 -8.42 0.69
CA TYR A 153 -14.12 -9.34 0.86
C TYR A 153 -15.38 -8.63 1.36
N LYS A 154 -15.25 -7.79 2.40
CA LYS A 154 -16.37 -6.96 2.89
C LYS A 154 -16.95 -6.08 1.78
N PHE A 155 -16.09 -5.47 0.95
CA PHE A 155 -16.50 -4.60 -0.14
C PHE A 155 -17.20 -5.37 -1.27
N LEU A 156 -16.72 -6.56 -1.61
CA LEU A 156 -17.37 -7.48 -2.56
C LEU A 156 -18.80 -7.84 -2.11
N LEU A 157 -19.01 -8.08 -0.81
CA LEU A 157 -20.35 -8.33 -0.25
C LEU A 157 -21.24 -7.09 -0.33
N LYS A 158 -20.71 -5.92 0.02
CA LYS A 158 -21.43 -4.64 -0.05
C LYS A 158 -21.91 -4.33 -1.47
N TYR A 159 -21.03 -4.48 -2.46
CA TYR A 159 -21.30 -4.18 -3.87
C TYR A 159 -21.59 -5.42 -4.72
N ARG A 160 -22.13 -6.50 -4.14
CA ARG A 160 -22.39 -7.77 -4.83
C ARG A 160 -23.25 -7.67 -6.10
N HIS A 161 -24.08 -6.62 -6.19
CA HIS A 161 -24.96 -6.33 -7.31
C HIS A 161 -24.23 -5.65 -8.49
N ASN A 162 -23.08 -5.02 -8.27
CA ASN A 162 -22.38 -4.25 -9.29
C ASN A 162 -21.18 -5.05 -9.82
N LYS A 163 -21.19 -5.40 -11.12
CA LYS A 163 -20.11 -6.14 -11.78
C LYS A 163 -18.80 -5.35 -11.82
N TYR A 164 -18.88 -4.04 -12.07
CA TYR A 164 -17.72 -3.16 -12.14
C TYR A 164 -16.96 -3.15 -10.82
N GLU A 165 -17.69 -2.95 -9.72
CA GLU A 165 -17.10 -2.91 -8.37
C GLU A 165 -16.47 -4.25 -7.96
N LYS A 166 -17.09 -5.36 -8.35
CA LYS A 166 -16.53 -6.69 -8.12
C LYS A 166 -15.21 -6.86 -8.85
N LEU A 167 -15.18 -6.61 -10.17
CA LEU A 167 -13.97 -6.79 -10.98
C LEU A 167 -12.84 -5.90 -10.48
N ARG A 168 -13.16 -4.64 -10.16
CA ARG A 168 -12.22 -3.68 -9.59
C ARG A 168 -11.61 -4.15 -8.27
N THR A 169 -12.45 -4.65 -7.36
CA THR A 169 -12.00 -5.14 -6.04
C THR A 169 -11.14 -6.40 -6.18
N PHE A 170 -11.51 -7.32 -7.07
CA PHE A 170 -10.68 -8.49 -7.38
C PHE A 170 -9.33 -8.08 -7.97
N SER A 171 -9.31 -7.09 -8.87
CA SER A 171 -8.08 -6.56 -9.45
C SER A 171 -7.12 -6.04 -8.37
N VAL A 172 -7.57 -5.13 -7.49
CA VAL A 172 -6.69 -4.58 -6.45
C VAL A 172 -6.22 -5.65 -5.46
N MET A 173 -7.07 -6.61 -5.11
CA MET A 173 -6.68 -7.75 -4.25
C MET A 173 -5.61 -8.62 -4.92
N PHE A 174 -5.76 -8.89 -6.22
CA PHE A 174 -4.81 -9.66 -7.01
C PHE A 174 -3.46 -8.94 -7.16
N PHE A 175 -3.46 -7.66 -7.52
CA PHE A 175 -2.23 -6.88 -7.65
C PHE A 175 -1.54 -6.64 -6.30
N GLN A 176 -2.29 -6.50 -5.21
CA GLN A 176 -1.69 -6.42 -3.88
C GLN A 176 -1.04 -7.74 -3.47
N LEU A 177 -1.78 -8.85 -3.53
CA LEU A 177 -1.27 -10.14 -3.07
C LEU A 177 -0.17 -10.67 -4.01
N GLY A 178 -0.41 -10.65 -5.32
CA GLY A 178 0.53 -11.16 -6.31
C GLY A 178 1.70 -10.23 -6.53
N PHE A 179 1.45 -9.04 -7.09
CA PHE A 179 2.51 -8.16 -7.59
C PHE A 179 3.20 -7.34 -6.51
N ALA A 180 2.48 -6.89 -5.48
CA ALA A 180 3.05 -6.04 -4.44
C ALA A 180 3.62 -6.81 -3.25
N PHE A 181 3.18 -8.04 -3.01
CA PHE A 181 3.62 -8.85 -1.86
C PHE A 181 4.35 -10.13 -2.28
N LEU A 182 3.68 -11.07 -2.96
CA LEU A 182 4.29 -12.37 -3.25
C LEU A 182 5.48 -12.29 -4.22
N ILE A 183 5.37 -11.56 -5.34
CA ILE A 183 6.45 -11.46 -6.33
C ILE A 183 7.74 -10.92 -5.69
N PRO A 184 7.75 -9.76 -5.01
CA PRO A 184 8.96 -9.23 -4.38
C PRO A 184 9.58 -10.19 -3.35
N GLU A 185 8.75 -10.85 -2.53
CA GLU A 185 9.24 -11.77 -1.50
C GLU A 185 9.79 -13.06 -2.12
N ILE A 186 9.17 -13.59 -3.18
CA ILE A 186 9.68 -14.75 -3.92
C ILE A 186 10.99 -14.39 -4.62
N LEU A 187 11.14 -13.18 -5.16
CA LEU A 187 12.40 -12.71 -5.74
C LEU A 187 13.54 -12.72 -4.72
N MET A 188 13.27 -12.26 -3.49
CA MET A 188 14.23 -12.33 -2.39
C MET A 188 14.66 -13.77 -2.08
N ARG A 189 13.73 -14.73 -2.14
CA ARG A 189 14.06 -16.16 -1.97
C ARG A 189 14.97 -16.70 -3.06
N LEU A 190 14.85 -16.17 -4.27
CA LEU A 190 15.68 -16.53 -5.41
C LEU A 190 17.01 -15.74 -5.45
N ASN A 191 17.36 -15.04 -4.36
CA ASN A 191 18.51 -14.15 -4.27
C ASN A 191 18.54 -13.08 -5.39
N GLN A 192 17.36 -12.59 -5.79
CA GLN A 192 17.20 -11.52 -6.76
C GLN A 192 16.85 -10.20 -6.06
N PRO A 193 17.08 -9.03 -6.69
CA PRO A 193 16.70 -7.74 -6.14
C PRO A 193 15.22 -7.67 -5.79
N TYR A 194 14.91 -7.08 -4.64
CA TYR A 194 13.53 -6.76 -4.27
C TYR A 194 12.96 -5.76 -5.28
N TYR A 195 11.96 -6.18 -6.04
CA TYR A 195 11.30 -5.35 -7.04
C TYR A 195 9.78 -5.47 -6.96
N ASN A 196 9.11 -4.34 -6.70
CA ASN A 196 7.66 -4.23 -6.69
C ASN A 196 7.16 -3.56 -7.99
N PRO A 197 6.72 -4.33 -9.00
CA PRO A 197 6.22 -3.81 -10.27
C PRO A 197 4.93 -2.98 -10.16
N ASN A 198 4.23 -3.06 -9.02
CA ASN A 198 3.00 -2.31 -8.78
C ASN A 198 3.30 -0.83 -8.47
N VAL A 199 4.47 -0.49 -7.93
CA VAL A 199 4.79 0.90 -7.53
C VAL A 199 5.61 1.57 -8.64
N ILE A 200 4.94 2.41 -9.42
CA ILE A 200 5.48 3.06 -10.62
C ILE A 200 6.05 4.44 -10.23
N TRP A 201 7.16 4.85 -10.84
CA TRP A 201 7.67 6.22 -10.73
C TRP A 201 6.60 7.23 -11.23
N PRO A 202 6.38 8.39 -10.60
CA PRO A 202 7.19 9.03 -9.55
C PRO A 202 6.91 8.57 -8.12
N LEU A 203 5.95 7.66 -7.90
CA LEU A 203 5.63 7.18 -6.54
C LEU A 203 6.78 6.36 -5.95
N ASN A 204 7.44 5.54 -6.77
CA ASN A 204 8.69 4.86 -6.41
C ASN A 204 9.89 5.66 -6.94
N TYR A 205 10.35 6.66 -6.18
CA TYR A 205 11.54 7.43 -6.55
C TYR A 205 12.84 6.63 -6.38
N ASP A 206 12.83 5.58 -5.54
CA ASP A 206 13.99 4.73 -5.28
C ASP A 206 14.38 3.86 -6.48
N LEU A 207 13.51 3.70 -7.49
CA LEU A 207 13.81 2.95 -8.72
C LEU A 207 15.12 3.40 -9.38
N PHE A 208 15.43 4.69 -9.29
CA PHE A 208 16.63 5.32 -9.86
C PHE A 208 17.70 5.66 -8.83
N ALA A 209 17.52 5.29 -7.57
CA ALA A 209 18.53 5.50 -6.55
C ALA A 209 19.78 4.66 -6.86
N GLY A 210 20.97 5.19 -6.56
CA GLY A 210 22.22 4.54 -6.95
C GLY A 210 22.38 3.12 -6.42
N TYR A 211 21.92 2.85 -5.19
CA TYR A 211 21.95 1.49 -4.63
C TYR A 211 21.03 0.52 -5.38
N LYS A 212 19.82 0.95 -5.79
CA LYS A 212 18.90 0.12 -6.58
C LYS A 212 19.39 -0.12 -7.99
N LEU A 213 19.96 0.89 -8.63
CA LEU A 213 20.59 0.72 -9.95
C LEU A 213 21.73 -0.30 -9.86
N ASN A 214 22.57 -0.22 -8.83
CA ASN A 214 23.62 -1.21 -8.58
C ASN A 214 23.06 -2.62 -8.34
N GLU A 215 21.97 -2.78 -7.59
CA GLU A 215 21.29 -4.07 -7.41
C GLU A 215 20.78 -4.65 -8.73
N PHE A 216 20.16 -3.84 -9.60
CA PHE A 216 19.69 -4.31 -10.90
C PHE A 216 20.84 -4.68 -11.83
N PHE A 217 21.91 -3.89 -11.86
CA PHE A 217 23.06 -4.19 -12.70
C PHE A 217 23.85 -5.41 -12.22
N SER A 218 23.91 -5.65 -10.90
CA SER A 218 24.59 -6.83 -10.34
C SER A 218 23.80 -8.12 -10.53
N ALA A 219 22.47 -8.04 -10.65
CA ALA A 219 21.59 -9.18 -10.88
C ALA A 219 21.52 -9.67 -12.35
N GLY A 220 22.41 -9.20 -13.22
CA GLY A 220 22.53 -9.65 -14.61
C GLY A 220 21.24 -9.46 -15.42
N THR A 221 20.89 -10.46 -16.23
CA THR A 221 19.72 -10.39 -17.14
C THR A 221 18.41 -10.13 -16.40
N VAL A 222 18.22 -10.71 -15.21
CA VAL A 222 16.98 -10.57 -14.45
C VAL A 222 16.81 -9.14 -13.94
N GLY A 223 17.87 -8.56 -13.36
CA GLY A 223 17.84 -7.17 -12.93
C GLY A 223 17.66 -6.18 -14.08
N MET A 224 18.24 -6.45 -15.25
CA MET A 224 17.99 -5.66 -16.46
C MET A 224 16.55 -5.74 -16.95
N ILE A 225 15.91 -6.90 -16.87
CA ILE A 225 14.47 -7.04 -17.18
C ILE A 225 13.62 -6.22 -16.20
N MET A 226 13.97 -6.22 -14.90
CA MET A 226 13.26 -5.42 -13.89
C MET A 226 13.38 -3.92 -14.14
N LEU A 227 14.60 -3.43 -14.42
CA LEU A 227 14.84 -2.04 -14.77
C LEU A 227 14.13 -1.67 -16.07
N GLY A 228 14.18 -2.55 -17.07
CA GLY A 228 13.47 -2.40 -18.34
C GLY A 228 11.95 -2.33 -18.15
N PHE A 229 11.37 -3.17 -17.30
CA PHE A 229 9.96 -3.10 -16.93
C PHE A 229 9.63 -1.80 -16.21
N GLY A 230 10.50 -1.34 -15.30
CA GLY A 230 10.38 -0.04 -14.64
C GLY A 230 10.31 1.11 -15.64
N LEU A 231 11.22 1.16 -16.62
CA LEU A 231 11.20 2.17 -17.69
C LEU A 231 9.97 2.04 -18.59
N ALA A 232 9.63 0.82 -19.02
CA ALA A 232 8.44 0.55 -19.82
C ALA A 232 7.16 0.95 -19.07
N SER A 233 7.12 0.78 -17.74
CA SER A 233 5.97 1.17 -16.93
C SER A 233 5.71 2.68 -16.97
N ILE A 234 6.77 3.48 -17.05
CA ILE A 234 6.71 4.95 -17.11
C ILE A 234 6.37 5.43 -18.51
N PHE A 235 7.09 4.97 -19.53
CA PHE A 235 7.03 5.56 -20.88
C PHE A 235 6.04 4.87 -21.82
N LEU A 236 5.67 3.61 -21.54
CA LEU A 236 4.81 2.81 -22.43
C LEU A 236 3.50 2.43 -21.75
N ILE A 237 3.56 1.66 -20.65
CA ILE A 237 2.37 1.08 -20.01
C ILE A 237 1.48 2.18 -19.45
N THR A 238 2.03 3.11 -18.65
CA THR A 238 1.22 4.16 -18.02
C THR A 238 0.55 5.07 -19.05
N PRO A 239 1.23 5.61 -20.09
CA PRO A 239 0.57 6.40 -21.12
C PRO A 239 -0.50 5.63 -21.89
N ILE A 240 -0.22 4.38 -22.30
CA ILE A 240 -1.18 3.54 -23.03
C ILE A 240 -2.43 3.28 -22.18
N LEU A 241 -2.26 2.82 -20.95
CA LEU A 241 -3.40 2.53 -20.08
C LEU A 241 -4.16 3.81 -19.70
N THR A 242 -3.46 4.94 -19.54
CA THR A 242 -4.11 6.23 -19.28
C THR A 242 -4.90 6.72 -20.49
N TYR A 243 -4.43 6.48 -21.71
CA TYR A 243 -5.15 6.82 -22.93
C TYR A 243 -6.46 6.02 -23.07
N PHE A 244 -6.41 4.70 -22.86
CA PHE A 244 -7.59 3.83 -23.05
C PHE A 244 -8.55 3.82 -21.86
N TYR A 245 -8.04 3.87 -20.63
CA TYR A 245 -8.85 3.67 -19.41
C TYR A 245 -8.95 4.92 -18.53
N GLY A 246 -8.29 6.02 -18.92
CA GLY A 246 -8.28 7.28 -18.19
C GLY A 246 -7.43 7.23 -16.91
N LYS A 247 -7.25 8.38 -16.27
CA LYS A 247 -6.32 8.60 -15.14
C LYS A 247 -6.55 7.73 -13.89
N ARG A 248 -7.69 7.06 -13.78
CA ARG A 248 -8.05 6.27 -12.58
C ARG A 248 -7.65 4.80 -12.67
N TRP A 249 -7.13 4.33 -13.81
CA TRP A 249 -6.75 2.92 -13.97
C TRP A 249 -5.80 2.48 -12.85
N TYR A 250 -4.75 3.27 -12.55
CA TYR A 250 -3.76 2.90 -11.56
C TYR A 250 -4.32 2.87 -10.13
N CYS A 251 -4.84 4.01 -9.66
CA CYS A 251 -5.33 4.16 -8.28
C CYS A 251 -6.61 3.35 -7.99
N SER A 252 -7.37 2.92 -9.00
CA SER A 252 -8.60 2.15 -8.76
C SER A 252 -8.46 0.66 -9.01
N TRP A 253 -7.45 0.20 -9.76
CA TRP A 253 -7.36 -1.19 -10.19
C TRP A 253 -6.06 -1.91 -9.82
N VAL A 254 -4.97 -1.17 -9.60
CA VAL A 254 -3.62 -1.76 -9.49
C VAL A 254 -2.98 -1.38 -8.17
N CYS A 255 -2.95 -0.09 -7.83
CA CYS A 255 -2.26 0.44 -6.66
C CYS A 255 -2.86 -0.07 -5.34
N GLY A 256 -2.01 -0.58 -4.44
CA GLY A 256 -2.41 -1.01 -3.09
C GLY A 256 -3.04 0.11 -2.25
N CYS A 257 -2.46 1.32 -2.29
CA CYS A 257 -3.02 2.51 -1.61
C CYS A 257 -4.45 2.80 -2.06
N GLY A 258 -4.67 2.66 -3.37
CA GLY A 258 -5.99 2.70 -3.98
C GLY A 258 -6.93 1.62 -3.45
N GLY A 259 -6.47 0.37 -3.42
CA GLY A 259 -7.23 -0.76 -2.88
C GLY A 259 -7.68 -0.54 -1.44
N LEU A 260 -6.81 -0.01 -0.57
CA LEU A 260 -7.17 0.31 0.81
C LEU A 260 -8.18 1.48 0.89
N ALA A 261 -7.99 2.52 0.08
CA ALA A 261 -8.90 3.67 0.02
C ALA A 261 -10.30 3.30 -0.50
N GLU A 262 -10.37 2.42 -1.49
CA GLU A 262 -11.64 1.93 -2.06
C GLU A 262 -12.35 0.95 -1.13
N THR A 263 -11.64 0.24 -0.26
CA THR A 263 -12.23 -0.78 0.62
C THR A 263 -12.45 -0.25 2.05
N ALA A 264 -11.39 -0.21 2.86
CA ALA A 264 -11.43 0.27 4.23
C ALA A 264 -11.73 1.78 4.31
N GLY A 265 -11.27 2.54 3.33
CA GLY A 265 -11.43 4.00 3.25
C GLY A 265 -12.82 4.49 2.78
N ASP A 266 -13.65 3.63 2.20
CA ASP A 266 -14.95 4.03 1.61
C ASP A 266 -15.87 4.84 2.57
N PRO A 267 -15.99 4.50 3.88
CA PRO A 267 -16.80 5.28 4.82
C PRO A 267 -16.30 6.72 5.03
N TYR A 268 -15.03 7.02 4.76
CA TYR A 268 -14.42 8.32 5.05
C TYR A 268 -14.56 9.33 3.91
N ARG A 269 -15.11 8.92 2.75
CA ARG A 269 -15.17 9.76 1.54
C ARG A 269 -15.88 11.09 1.72
N HIS A 270 -16.91 11.12 2.57
CA HIS A 270 -17.66 12.32 2.89
C HIS A 270 -16.85 13.38 3.65
N LEU A 271 -15.69 13.03 4.23
CA LEU A 271 -14.81 13.96 4.94
C LEU A 271 -13.88 14.74 3.99
N SER A 272 -13.79 14.34 2.72
CA SER A 272 -12.97 15.02 1.72
C SER A 272 -13.57 16.39 1.39
N ASP A 273 -12.77 17.44 1.52
CA ASP A 273 -13.19 18.79 1.13
C ASP A 273 -13.35 18.89 -0.39
N LYS A 274 -14.52 19.37 -0.82
CA LYS A 274 -14.88 19.59 -2.24
C LYS A 274 -14.91 21.07 -2.61
N SER A 275 -14.38 21.93 -1.75
CA SER A 275 -14.29 23.36 -2.03
C SER A 275 -13.46 23.64 -3.29
N ARG A 276 -13.82 24.71 -4.00
CA ARG A 276 -13.08 25.16 -5.18
C ARG A 276 -11.61 25.44 -4.86
N LYS A 277 -11.30 25.92 -3.65
CA LYS A 277 -9.93 26.18 -3.18
C LYS A 277 -9.11 24.90 -3.13
N SER A 278 -9.65 23.85 -2.52
CA SER A 278 -8.98 22.53 -2.43
C SER A 278 -8.74 21.92 -3.83
N TRP A 279 -9.72 22.04 -4.74
CA TRP A 279 -9.53 21.60 -6.12
C TRP A 279 -8.47 22.41 -6.90
N MET A 280 -8.44 23.74 -6.74
CA MET A 280 -7.43 24.59 -7.38
C MET A 280 -6.02 24.27 -6.85
N LEU A 281 -5.89 24.04 -5.54
CA LEU A 281 -4.64 23.63 -4.91
C LEU A 281 -4.17 22.28 -5.46
N GLU A 282 -5.04 21.25 -5.46
CA GLU A 282 -4.73 19.93 -6.00
C GLU A 282 -4.22 20.02 -7.45
N ARG A 283 -4.88 20.84 -8.28
CA ARG A 283 -4.53 20.98 -9.69
C ARG A 283 -3.11 21.51 -9.89
N TRP A 284 -2.67 22.55 -9.21
CA TRP A 284 -1.30 23.04 -9.40
C TRP A 284 -0.28 22.17 -8.67
N LEU A 285 -0.62 21.69 -7.46
CA LEU A 285 0.31 20.99 -6.58
C LEU A 285 0.84 19.71 -7.22
N ILE A 286 -0.03 18.96 -7.91
CA ILE A 286 0.38 17.74 -8.63
C ILE A 286 1.45 18.05 -9.69
N HIS A 287 1.32 19.16 -10.42
CA HIS A 287 2.30 19.54 -11.45
C HIS A 287 3.60 20.04 -10.82
N THR A 288 3.53 20.81 -9.73
CA THR A 288 4.71 21.24 -8.99
C THR A 288 5.49 20.04 -8.45
N VAL A 289 4.81 19.09 -7.80
CA VAL A 289 5.43 17.85 -7.30
C VAL A 289 6.04 17.05 -8.46
N LEU A 290 5.35 16.93 -9.59
CA LEU A 290 5.89 16.24 -10.77
C LEU A 290 7.19 16.88 -11.27
N VAL A 291 7.23 18.21 -11.42
CA VAL A 291 8.44 18.92 -11.84
C VAL A 291 9.59 18.66 -10.85
N LEU A 292 9.32 18.76 -9.55
CA LEU A 292 10.34 18.52 -8.52
C LEU A 292 10.86 17.08 -8.56
N VAL A 293 9.98 16.08 -8.71
CA VAL A 293 10.41 14.68 -8.79
C VAL A 293 11.19 14.40 -10.07
N VAL A 294 10.82 15.01 -11.21
CA VAL A 294 11.61 14.90 -12.46
C VAL A 294 13.02 15.46 -12.26
N VAL A 295 13.14 16.68 -11.72
CA VAL A 295 14.45 17.31 -11.48
C VAL A 295 15.29 16.49 -10.51
N MET A 296 14.70 16.04 -9.40
CA MET A 296 15.37 15.17 -8.43
C MET A 296 15.84 13.86 -9.07
N THR A 297 15.00 13.22 -9.89
CA THR A 297 15.35 11.98 -10.59
C THR A 297 16.54 12.19 -11.53
N ILE A 298 16.51 13.27 -12.33
CA ILE A 298 17.63 13.63 -13.22
C ILE A 298 18.90 13.88 -12.41
N ALA A 299 18.81 14.61 -11.29
CA ALA A 299 19.94 14.90 -10.44
C ALA A 299 20.57 13.63 -9.82
N VAL A 300 19.74 12.71 -9.33
CA VAL A 300 20.20 11.43 -8.74
C VAL A 300 20.90 10.57 -9.79
N VAL A 301 20.31 10.40 -10.98
CA VAL A 301 20.93 9.62 -12.06
C VAL A 301 22.20 10.29 -12.57
N TYR A 302 22.21 11.63 -12.70
CA TYR A 302 23.41 12.38 -13.07
C TYR A 302 24.55 12.17 -12.05
N SER A 303 24.25 12.25 -10.74
CA SER A 303 25.24 11.99 -9.68
C SER A 303 25.79 10.57 -9.77
N PHE A 304 24.90 9.58 -9.94
CA PHE A 304 25.28 8.17 -10.07
C PHE A 304 26.23 7.92 -11.25
N LEU A 305 25.94 8.52 -12.42
CA LEU A 305 26.80 8.42 -13.61
C LEU A 305 28.12 9.18 -13.43
N ASN A 306 28.12 10.30 -12.72
CA ASN A 306 29.32 11.07 -12.44
C ASN A 306 30.28 10.35 -11.50
N GLU A 307 29.76 9.58 -10.52
CA GLU A 307 30.55 8.75 -9.61
C GLU A 307 31.09 7.47 -10.29
N ASN A 308 30.53 7.06 -11.43
CA ASN A 308 30.92 5.84 -12.16
C ASN A 308 31.36 6.15 -13.62
N PRO A 309 32.40 6.98 -13.84
CA PRO A 309 32.80 7.39 -15.18
C PRO A 309 33.28 6.18 -16.01
N GLY A 310 32.75 6.04 -17.23
CA GLY A 310 33.17 5.02 -18.21
C GLY A 310 32.72 3.58 -17.90
N ARG A 311 32.00 3.35 -16.80
CA ARG A 311 31.50 2.02 -16.42
C ARG A 311 30.28 1.58 -17.22
N TYR A 312 29.49 2.55 -17.69
CA TYR A 312 28.25 2.32 -18.43
C TYR A 312 28.32 2.96 -19.82
N TRP A 313 27.52 2.45 -20.75
CA TRP A 313 27.43 2.98 -22.12
C TRP A 313 26.87 4.41 -22.20
N LEU A 314 26.17 4.85 -21.15
CA LEU A 314 25.55 6.18 -21.06
C LEU A 314 26.43 7.11 -20.20
N SER A 315 26.95 8.18 -20.80
CA SER A 315 27.68 9.21 -20.06
C SER A 315 26.74 10.21 -19.38
N LYS A 316 27.22 10.88 -18.33
CA LYS A 316 26.46 11.92 -17.63
C LYS A 316 25.99 13.05 -18.55
N ASP A 317 26.85 13.47 -19.48
CA ASP A 317 26.55 14.57 -20.40
C ASP A 317 25.52 14.13 -21.44
N ALA A 318 25.67 12.90 -21.98
CA ALA A 318 24.69 12.33 -22.90
C ALA A 318 23.32 12.15 -22.23
N PHE A 319 23.28 11.70 -20.96
CA PHE A 319 22.04 11.59 -20.19
C PHE A 319 21.38 12.95 -19.95
N LEU A 320 22.16 13.97 -19.58
CA LEU A 320 21.62 15.31 -19.30
C LEU A 320 21.08 15.96 -20.58
N ILE A 321 21.84 15.90 -21.67
CA ILE A 321 21.40 16.41 -22.99
C ILE A 321 20.17 15.64 -23.47
N GLY A 322 20.18 14.31 -23.35
CA GLY A 322 19.05 13.46 -23.74
C GLY A 322 17.79 13.78 -22.94
N SER A 323 17.91 13.99 -21.63
CA SER A 323 16.80 14.37 -20.76
C SER A 323 16.25 15.75 -21.13
N ALA A 324 17.11 16.74 -21.36
CA ALA A 324 16.71 18.07 -21.79
C ALA A 324 16.02 18.07 -23.17
N ALA A 325 16.56 17.31 -24.13
CA ALA A 325 15.96 17.15 -25.45
C ALA A 325 14.59 16.47 -25.38
N PHE A 326 14.49 15.36 -24.62
CA PHE A 326 13.22 14.64 -24.43
C PHE A 326 12.15 15.54 -23.81
N LEU A 327 12.46 16.24 -22.72
CA LEU A 327 11.52 17.15 -22.08
C LEU A 327 11.11 18.30 -23.01
N SER A 328 12.05 18.86 -23.78
CA SER A 328 11.76 19.92 -24.74
C SER A 328 10.78 19.46 -25.82
N VAL A 329 11.00 18.26 -26.39
CA VAL A 329 10.09 17.67 -27.38
C VAL A 329 8.73 17.36 -26.76
N LEU A 330 8.70 16.80 -25.56
CA LEU A 330 7.47 16.49 -24.84
C LEU A 330 6.63 17.75 -24.59
N PHE A 331 7.23 18.82 -24.07
CA PHE A 331 6.51 20.07 -23.83
C PHE A 331 6.09 20.75 -25.14
N ALA A 332 6.92 20.70 -26.18
CA ALA A 332 6.54 21.21 -27.50
C ALA A 332 5.35 20.45 -28.13
N GLY A 333 5.21 19.15 -27.84
CA GLY A 333 4.07 18.35 -28.30
C GLY A 333 2.79 18.48 -27.46
N ILE A 334 2.89 18.99 -26.23
CA ILE A 334 1.74 19.18 -25.32
C ILE A 334 1.16 20.60 -25.44
N MET A 335 2.00 21.60 -25.72
CA MET A 335 1.60 23.00 -25.93
C MET A 335 0.87 23.20 -27.26
#